data_AF-A0A2K3KBF9-F1
#
_entry.id   AF-A0A2K3KBF9-F1
#
_cell.length_a   1.000
_cell.length_b   1.000
_cell.length_c   1.000
_cell.angle_alpha   90.00
_cell.angle_beta   90.00
_cell.angle_gamma   90.00
#
_symmetry.space_group_name_H-M   'P 1'
#
loop_
_entity.id
_entity.type
_entity.pdbx_description
1 polymer ?
#
loop_
_entity_poly.entity_id
_entity_poly.type
_entity_poly.pdbx_seq_one_letter_code
_entity_poly.pdbx_strand_id
1 'polypeptide(L)'
;YPRLLSDLLYQGHVIQNLQKFHPELVQKKFYPEILNASFLSKMRLIASKPVAPPKEFSVRLENRLYVEGYPVISEADAEHVIQDYLEVLRKEGFVVDRSMVPPAPVNMYNPKRKPKRKA
;
A
#
# COMPACT_ATOMS: atom_id res chain seq x y z
N TYR A 1 2.96 -23.23 -9.21
CA TYR A 1 3.69 -22.02 -9.66
C TYR A 1 2.96 -21.29 -10.80
N PRO A 2 1.77 -20.73 -10.57
CA PRO A 2 0.98 -20.09 -11.63
C PRO A 2 1.59 -18.77 -12.15
N ARG A 3 2.38 -18.04 -11.32
CA ARG A 3 2.98 -16.75 -11.71
C ARG A 3 4.04 -16.86 -12.83
N LEU A 4 4.73 -17.99 -12.92
CA LEU A 4 5.79 -18.21 -13.92
C LEU A 4 5.24 -18.37 -15.33
N LEU A 5 4.10 -19.07 -15.48
CA LEU A 5 3.47 -19.27 -16.78
C LEU A 5 2.79 -17.99 -17.30
N SER A 6 2.14 -17.24 -16.42
CA SER A 6 1.54 -15.96 -16.81
C SER A 6 2.59 -14.95 -17.26
N ASP A 7 3.73 -14.86 -16.55
CA ASP A 7 4.82 -13.97 -16.93
C ASP A 7 5.48 -14.39 -18.24
N LEU A 8 5.69 -15.69 -18.45
CA LEU A 8 6.25 -16.21 -19.69
C LEU A 8 5.36 -15.88 -20.91
N LEU A 9 4.04 -16.07 -20.77
CA LEU A 9 3.08 -15.74 -21.81
C LEU A 9 2.98 -14.22 -22.06
N TYR A 10 3.16 -13.40 -21.01
CA TYR A 10 3.20 -11.95 -21.10
C TYR A 10 4.46 -11.45 -21.82
N GLN A 11 5.64 -11.96 -21.42
CA GLN A 11 6.92 -11.65 -22.04
C GLN A 11 7.00 -12.10 -23.50
N GLY A 12 6.39 -13.25 -23.83
CA GLY A 12 6.29 -13.76 -25.20
C GLY A 12 5.31 -12.98 -26.10
N HIS A 13 4.70 -11.90 -25.60
CA HIS A 13 3.73 -11.06 -26.33
C HIS A 13 2.61 -11.86 -27.01
N VAL A 14 2.24 -13.01 -26.45
CA VAL A 14 1.30 -13.96 -27.07
C VAL A 14 -0.05 -13.30 -27.34
N ILE A 15 -0.54 -12.48 -26.40
CA ILE A 15 -1.80 -11.75 -26.52
C ILE A 15 -1.75 -10.74 -27.69
N GLN A 16 -0.62 -10.04 -27.87
CA GLN A 16 -0.46 -9.06 -28.96
C GLN A 16 -0.41 -9.75 -30.32
N ASN A 17 0.22 -10.92 -30.41
CA ASN A 17 0.26 -11.70 -31.64
C ASN A 17 -1.11 -12.31 -31.95
N LEU A 18 -1.81 -12.86 -30.97
CA LEU A 18 -3.18 -13.37 -31.15
C LEU A 18 -4.16 -12.27 -31.58
N GLN A 19 -4.01 -11.05 -31.07
CA GLN A 19 -4.84 -9.92 -31.48
C GLN A 19 -4.61 -9.54 -32.96
N LYS A 20 -3.40 -9.72 -33.49
CA LYS A 20 -3.07 -9.43 -34.90
C LYS A 20 -3.65 -10.45 -35.86
N PHE A 21 -3.60 -11.74 -35.51
CA PHE A 21 -3.98 -12.83 -36.42
C PHE A 21 -5.43 -13.33 -36.21
N HIS A 22 -5.94 -13.28 -34.98
CA HIS A 22 -7.27 -13.78 -34.61
C HIS A 22 -7.97 -12.85 -33.61
N PRO A 23 -8.41 -11.65 -34.06
CA PRO A 23 -9.00 -10.65 -33.16
C PRO A 23 -10.27 -11.15 -32.45
N GLU A 24 -11.01 -12.07 -33.06
CA GLU A 24 -12.24 -12.66 -32.49
C GLU A 24 -12.00 -13.40 -31.16
N LEU A 25 -10.82 -14.03 -31.00
CA LEU A 25 -10.46 -14.76 -29.78
C LEU A 25 -10.18 -13.83 -28.60
N VAL A 26 -9.70 -12.61 -28.88
CA VAL A 26 -9.38 -11.60 -27.85
C VAL A 26 -10.62 -10.82 -27.43
N GLN A 27 -11.68 -10.80 -28.25
CA GLN A 27 -12.95 -10.14 -27.93
C GLN A 27 -13.68 -10.81 -26.77
N LYS A 28 -13.63 -12.15 -26.67
CA LYS A 28 -14.22 -12.91 -25.56
C LYS A 28 -13.26 -12.95 -24.37
N LYS A 29 -13.14 -11.83 -23.66
CA LYS A 29 -12.43 -11.81 -22.38
C LYS A 29 -13.29 -12.45 -21.30
N PHE A 30 -12.92 -13.67 -20.89
CA PHE A 30 -13.39 -14.23 -19.63
C PHE A 30 -12.58 -13.61 -18.50
N TYR A 31 -13.14 -12.61 -17.84
CA TYR A 31 -12.68 -12.27 -16.50
C TYR A 31 -13.31 -13.30 -15.57
N PRO A 32 -12.56 -14.12 -14.81
CA PRO A 32 -13.16 -14.73 -13.65
C PRO A 32 -13.66 -13.57 -12.80
N GLU A 33 -14.97 -13.50 -12.56
CA GLU A 33 -15.49 -12.54 -11.60
C GLU A 33 -14.69 -12.74 -10.32
N ILE A 34 -13.93 -11.70 -9.93
CA ILE A 34 -13.19 -11.73 -8.67
C ILE A 34 -14.22 -12.10 -7.61
N LEU A 35 -13.94 -13.16 -6.86
CA LEU A 35 -14.91 -13.83 -6.00
C LEU A 35 -15.28 -12.89 -4.85
N ASN A 36 -16.26 -12.03 -5.10
CA ASN A 36 -16.72 -11.02 -4.17
C ASN A 36 -17.70 -11.67 -3.19
N ALA A 37 -17.79 -11.20 -1.95
CA ALA A 37 -18.71 -11.76 -0.96
C ALA A 37 -20.18 -11.76 -1.42
N SER A 38 -20.56 -10.86 -2.33
CA SER A 38 -21.87 -10.82 -2.97
C SER A 38 -22.19 -12.05 -3.84
N PHE A 39 -21.17 -12.72 -4.37
CA PHE A 39 -21.31 -13.98 -5.11
C PHE A 39 -21.88 -15.10 -4.23
N LEU A 40 -21.41 -15.21 -2.98
CA LEU A 40 -21.86 -16.22 -2.03
C LEU A 40 -23.36 -16.07 -1.70
N SER A 41 -23.84 -14.82 -1.65
CA SER A 41 -25.26 -14.51 -1.49
C SER A 41 -26.08 -14.84 -2.74
N LYS A 42 -25.60 -14.49 -3.94
CA LYS A 42 -26.28 -14.80 -5.22
C LYS A 42 -26.38 -16.30 -5.50
N MET A 43 -25.35 -17.06 -5.14
CA MET A 43 -25.33 -18.53 -5.24
C MET A 43 -26.14 -19.24 -4.15
N ARG A 44 -26.74 -18.51 -3.20
CA ARG A 44 -27.45 -19.06 -2.03
C ARG A 44 -26.58 -19.95 -1.14
N LEU A 45 -25.26 -19.74 -1.14
CA LEU A 45 -24.33 -20.43 -0.24
C LEU A 45 -24.37 -19.82 1.17
N ILE A 46 -24.76 -18.54 1.27
CA ILE A 46 -24.91 -17.81 2.53
C ILE A 46 -26.23 -17.03 2.49
N ALA A 47 -26.99 -17.08 3.59
CA ALA A 47 -28.29 -16.39 3.74
C ALA A 47 -28.18 -14.93 4.20
N SER A 48 -27.03 -14.53 4.75
CA SER A 48 -26.79 -13.17 5.23
C SER A 48 -26.40 -12.21 4.10
N LYS A 49 -26.87 -10.97 4.20
CA LYS A 49 -26.41 -9.89 3.32
C LYS A 49 -24.97 -9.54 3.71
N PRO A 50 -24.02 -9.46 2.76
CA PRO A 50 -22.66 -9.03 3.06
C PRO A 50 -22.71 -7.58 3.53
N VAL A 51 -22.44 -7.35 4.81
CA VAL A 51 -22.32 -6.02 5.40
C VAL A 51 -20.92 -5.52 5.07
N ALA A 52 -20.84 -4.39 4.37
CA ALA A 52 -19.56 -3.72 4.16
C ALA A 52 -18.96 -3.38 5.54
N PRO A 53 -17.64 -3.54 5.76
CA PRO A 53 -17.04 -3.18 7.02
C PRO A 53 -17.38 -1.71 7.34
N PRO A 54 -17.79 -1.37 8.58
CA PRO A 54 -18.29 -0.04 8.95
C PRO A 54 -17.23 1.07 8.91
N LYS A 55 -16.10 0.87 8.23
CA LYS A 55 -15.01 1.82 8.14
C LYS A 55 -14.47 1.83 6.72
N GLU A 56 -14.85 2.83 5.95
CA GLU A 56 -13.96 3.35 4.93
C GLU A 56 -12.72 3.85 5.69
N PHE A 57 -11.54 3.31 5.37
CA PHE A 57 -10.28 3.84 5.88
C PHE A 57 -10.13 5.27 5.33
N SER A 58 -10.69 6.26 6.03
CA SER A 58 -10.41 7.66 5.76
C SER A 58 -9.02 7.95 6.29
N VAL A 59 -8.02 7.77 5.43
CA VAL A 59 -6.65 8.19 5.69
C VAL A 59 -6.64 9.72 5.61
N ARG A 60 -7.02 10.39 6.70
CA ARG A 60 -6.82 11.84 6.84
C ARG A 60 -5.31 12.11 6.87
N LEU A 61 -4.86 13.17 6.21
CA LEU A 61 -3.44 13.55 6.21
C LEU A 61 -2.93 13.80 7.64
N GLU A 62 -3.80 14.32 8.51
CA GLU A 62 -3.54 14.51 9.94
C GLU A 62 -3.22 13.20 10.68
N ASN A 63 -3.81 12.07 10.27
CA ASN A 63 -3.52 10.75 10.85
C ASN A 63 -2.09 10.26 10.53
N ARG A 64 -1.35 10.94 9.65
CA ARG A 64 0.09 10.70 9.44
C ARG A 64 0.96 11.44 10.45
N LEU A 65 0.45 12.55 10.99
CA LEU A 65 1.15 13.38 11.97
C LEU A 65 1.03 12.83 13.39
N TYR A 66 0.12 11.87 13.62
CA TYR A 66 -0.10 11.26 14.92
C TYR A 66 -0.22 9.73 14.79
N VAL A 67 0.58 8.98 15.55
CA VAL A 67 0.44 7.53 15.72
C VAL A 67 -0.07 7.28 17.14
N GLU A 68 -1.24 6.63 17.26
CA GLU A 68 -1.87 6.32 18.56
C GLU A 68 -2.12 7.54 19.48
N GLY A 69 -2.26 8.74 18.89
CA GLY A 69 -2.49 9.98 19.63
C GLY A 69 -1.23 10.78 19.97
N TYR A 70 -0.04 10.26 19.64
CA TYR A 70 1.23 10.94 19.87
C TYR A 70 1.73 11.62 18.59
N PRO A 71 2.17 12.90 18.65
CA PRO A 71 2.71 13.59 17.49
C PRO A 71 3.98 12.86 17.00
N VAL A 72 4.02 12.59 15.70
CA VAL A 72 5.13 11.91 15.03
C VAL A 72 6.26 12.92 14.90
N ILE A 73 7.16 12.91 15.87
CA ILE A 73 8.46 13.58 15.74
C ILE A 73 9.36 12.74 14.86
N SER A 74 10.10 13.41 13.99
CA SER A 74 11.12 12.79 13.15
C SER A 74 12.45 13.53 13.28
N GLU A 75 13.53 12.92 12.79
CA GLU A 75 14.82 13.61 12.67
C GLU A 75 14.78 14.87 11.77
N ALA A 76 13.69 15.11 11.03
CA ALA A 76 13.54 16.34 10.25
C ALA A 76 13.20 17.56 11.12
N ASP A 77 12.74 17.36 12.36
CA ASP A 77 12.38 18.43 13.28
C ASP A 77 13.63 19.04 13.93
N ALA A 78 13.51 20.24 14.46
CA ALA A 78 14.64 20.91 15.10
C ALA A 78 15.04 20.22 16.41
N GLU A 79 16.34 20.15 16.70
CA GLU A 79 16.87 19.42 17.88
C GLU A 79 16.23 19.82 19.20
N HIS A 80 15.94 21.11 19.39
CA HIS A 80 15.29 21.60 20.62
C HIS A 80 13.86 21.06 20.76
N VAL A 81 13.09 20.99 19.66
CA VAL A 81 11.74 20.41 19.66
C VAL A 81 11.78 18.93 20.00
N ILE A 82 12.77 18.22 19.48
CA ILE A 82 12.96 16.79 19.76
C ILE A 82 13.32 16.57 21.24
N GLN A 83 14.22 17.39 21.79
CA GLN A 83 14.61 17.32 23.20
C GLN A 83 13.42 17.63 24.13
N ASP A 84 12.70 18.72 23.90
CA ASP A 84 11.54 19.12 24.70
C ASP A 84 10.47 18.03 24.74
N TYR A 85 10.23 17.38 23.60
CA TYR A 85 9.27 16.27 23.52
C TYR A 85 9.72 15.01 24.26
N LEU A 86 11.01 14.63 24.13
CA LEU A 86 11.57 13.50 24.88
C LEU A 86 11.50 13.75 26.39
N GLU A 87 11.66 15.00 26.84
CA GLU A 87 11.47 15.37 28.24
C GLU A 87 10.03 15.18 28.71
N VAL A 88 9.03 15.54 27.90
CA VAL A 88 7.61 15.31 28.23
C VAL A 88 7.33 13.81 28.37
N LEU A 89 7.79 12.98 27.44
CA LEU A 89 7.61 11.53 27.50
C LEU A 89 8.29 10.91 28.73
N ARG A 90 9.47 11.41 29.11
CA ARG A 90 10.16 10.97 30.34
C ARG A 90 9.37 11.34 31.59
N LYS A 91 8.71 12.51 31.60
CA LYS A 91 7.83 12.94 32.72
C LYS A 91 6.57 12.07 32.82
N GLU A 92 6.07 11.59 31.70
CA GLU A 92 4.93 10.64 31.65
C GLU A 92 5.33 9.21 32.05
N GLY A 93 6.62 8.94 32.29
CA GLY A 93 7.15 7.66 32.76
C GLY A 93 7.68 6.74 31.67
N PHE A 94 7.82 7.21 30.43
CA PHE A 94 8.38 6.43 29.33
C PHE A 94 9.91 6.48 29.32
N VAL A 95 10.55 5.33 29.10
CA VAL A 95 12.01 5.23 28.91
C VAL A 95 12.32 5.44 27.44
N VAL A 96 12.62 6.69 27.06
CA VAL A 96 12.87 7.08 25.67
C VAL A 96 14.24 7.76 25.51
N ASP A 97 14.99 7.28 24.52
CA ASP A 97 16.30 7.78 24.12
C ASP A 97 16.28 8.40 22.73
N ARG A 98 17.27 9.26 22.43
CA ARG A 98 17.38 9.96 21.14
C ARG A 98 17.39 9.01 19.93
N SER A 99 17.93 7.80 20.10
CA SER A 99 17.99 6.76 19.06
C SER A 99 16.64 6.15 18.70
N MET A 100 15.60 6.37 19.51
CA MET A 100 14.25 5.89 19.24
C MET A 100 13.46 6.84 18.33
N VAL A 101 13.99 8.03 18.04
CA VAL A 101 13.37 8.98 17.12
C VAL A 101 13.48 8.44 15.70
N PRO A 102 12.36 8.30 14.96
CA PRO A 102 12.38 7.73 13.63
C PRO A 102 13.10 8.64 12.63
N PRO A 103 13.75 8.06 11.61
CA PRO A 103 14.41 8.83 10.57
C PRO A 103 13.40 9.67 9.80
N ALA A 104 13.89 10.78 9.24
CA ALA A 104 13.07 11.70 8.45
C ALA A 104 12.30 10.96 7.32
N PRO A 105 11.01 11.29 7.11
CA PRO A 105 10.21 10.65 6.07
C PRO A 105 10.81 10.92 4.68
N VAL A 106 10.94 9.86 3.88
CA VAL A 106 11.43 9.98 2.51
C VAL A 106 10.33 10.56 1.63
N ASN A 107 10.58 11.71 1.01
CA ASN A 107 9.64 12.34 0.08
C ASN A 107 9.40 11.42 -1.14
N MET A 108 8.22 10.79 -1.21
CA MET A 108 7.83 9.86 -2.27
C MET A 108 7.53 10.55 -3.60
N TYR A 109 7.26 11.86 -3.60
CA TYR A 109 6.83 12.60 -4.78
C TYR A 109 8.01 13.17 -5.59
N ASN A 110 9.20 13.27 -4.98
CA ASN A 110 10.44 13.65 -5.65
C ASN A 110 11.51 12.56 -5.47
N PRO A 111 11.36 11.39 -6.12
CA PRO A 111 12.35 10.33 -6.01
C PRO A 111 13.69 10.78 -6.59
N LYS A 112 14.77 10.70 -5.80
CA LYS A 112 16.14 10.92 -6.28
C LYS A 112 16.45 9.93 -7.40
N ARG A 113 16.69 10.43 -8.62
CA ARG A 113 17.10 9.61 -9.77
C ARG A 113 18.39 8.85 -9.43
N LYS A 114 18.35 7.52 -9.47
CA LYS A 114 19.56 6.70 -9.34
C LYS A 114 20.49 6.97 -10.54
N PRO A 115 21.80 7.13 -10.34
CA PRO A 115 22.74 7.32 -11.42
C PRO A 115 22.74 6.09 -12.33
N LYS A 116 22.63 6.29 -13.65
CA LYS A 116 22.76 5.20 -14.62
C LYS A 116 24.17 4.61 -14.50
N ARG A 117 24.27 3.30 -14.23
CA ARG A 117 25.55 2.58 -14.31
C ARG A 117 26.03 2.69 -15.76
N LYS A 118 27.26 3.18 -15.97
CA LYS A 118 27.90 3.10 -17.29
C LYS A 118 28.19 1.62 -17.55
N ALA A 119 27.74 1.15 -18.72
CA ALA A 119 28.11 -0.14 -19.28
C ALA A 119 29.54 -0.07 -19.82
#